data_AF-A0A1N7K7Y7-F1
#
_entry.id   AF-A0A1N7K7Y7-F1
#
_cell.length_a   1.000
_cell.length_b   1.000
_cell.length_c   1.000
_cell.angle_alpha   90.00
_cell.angle_beta   90.00
_cell.angle_gamma   90.00
#
_symmetry.space_group_name_H-M   'P 1'
#
loop_
_entity.id
_entity.type
_entity.pdbx_description
1 polymer ?
#
loop_
_entity_poly.entity_id
_entity_poly.type
_entity_poly.pdbx_seq_one_letter_code
_entity_poly.pdbx_strand_id
1 'polypeptide(L)'
;MPSVSNAATDPDHGDTASGADTAPEAPKRERLRVRAWHVLLLVAAVIISLLLARWQWERFQSGTGSLQNLGYALQWPFFGAFLVFIYRAGMRMENEKIDAENSGDKMQALYEADKAAFGEPEVVTEIDEDFLPSRPTMDIDEYNARFAPRRGAEADMTDPDGSER
;
A
#
# COMPACT_ATOMS: atom_id res chain seq x y z
N MET A 1 -18.60 9.01 81.17
CA MET A 1 -17.18 8.82 80.83
C MET A 1 -17.05 7.51 80.05
N PRO A 2 -16.39 7.45 78.88
CA PRO A 2 -16.10 8.45 77.83
C PRO A 2 -16.86 8.10 76.52
N SER A 3 -17.33 9.04 75.69
CA SER A 3 -16.65 10.03 74.83
C SER A 3 -16.45 9.51 73.39
N VAL A 4 -17.30 10.02 72.50
CA VAL A 4 -17.10 10.10 71.04
C VAL A 4 -15.94 11.03 70.73
N SER A 5 -15.06 10.65 69.82
CA SER A 5 -14.23 11.54 68.99
C SER A 5 -13.47 10.70 67.96
N ASN A 6 -13.70 10.96 66.68
CA ASN A 6 -12.59 11.10 65.75
C ASN A 6 -12.95 12.25 64.81
N ALA A 7 -12.04 13.20 64.80
CA ALA A 7 -12.22 14.54 64.32
C ALA A 7 -12.04 14.62 62.81
N ALA A 8 -12.75 15.59 62.26
CA ALA A 8 -12.49 16.26 61.00
C ALA A 8 -11.01 16.44 60.69
N THR A 9 -10.65 16.22 59.43
CA THR A 9 -9.73 17.13 58.74
C THR A 9 -10.10 17.09 57.25
N ASP A 10 -10.86 18.11 56.86
CA ASP A 10 -10.74 18.68 55.53
C ASP A 10 -9.66 19.78 55.64
N PRO A 11 -8.82 19.94 54.62
CA PRO A 11 -8.74 21.26 54.02
C PRO A 11 -8.64 21.20 52.49
N ASP A 12 -9.63 21.83 51.86
CA ASP A 12 -9.51 23.10 51.12
C ASP A 12 -8.43 23.24 50.03
N HIS A 13 -8.97 23.53 48.84
CA HIS A 13 -8.49 24.22 47.64
C HIS A 13 -6.99 24.39 47.32
N GLY A 14 -6.65 23.98 46.09
CA GLY A 14 -5.44 24.38 45.38
C GLY A 14 -5.53 24.09 43.88
N ASP A 15 -6.00 25.10 43.13
CA ASP A 15 -5.58 25.54 41.80
C ASP A 15 -5.22 24.54 40.67
N THR A 16 -5.97 24.72 39.59
CA THR A 16 -5.57 24.69 38.18
C THR A 16 -4.06 24.62 37.88
N ALA A 17 -3.61 23.53 37.28
CA ALA A 17 -2.48 23.49 36.34
C ALA A 17 -2.71 22.29 35.41
N SER A 18 -3.28 22.46 34.21
CA SER A 18 -2.53 22.82 33.01
C SER A 18 -1.20 22.07 32.89
N GLY A 19 -1.25 20.74 32.90
CA GLY A 19 -0.15 19.86 32.49
C GLY A 19 -0.39 19.33 31.08
N ALA A 20 -0.57 20.24 30.11
CA ALA A 20 -0.48 19.92 28.70
C ALA A 20 1.01 19.76 28.33
N ASP A 21 1.66 18.72 28.84
CA ASP A 21 3.00 18.36 28.41
C ASP A 21 2.89 17.47 27.17
N THR A 22 2.75 18.16 26.04
CA THR A 22 3.37 17.87 24.74
C THR A 22 3.64 16.39 24.44
N ALA A 23 2.65 15.74 23.82
CA ALA A 23 2.91 14.52 23.06
C ALA A 23 4.01 14.80 22.00
N PRO A 24 4.98 13.90 21.80
CA PRO A 24 6.04 14.13 20.84
C PRO A 24 5.42 14.16 19.44
N GLU A 25 5.49 15.33 18.81
CA GLU A 25 5.12 15.55 17.41
C GLU A 25 5.82 14.50 16.55
N ALA A 26 5.05 13.55 16.02
CA ALA A 26 5.58 12.43 15.27
C ALA A 26 6.32 12.98 14.03
N PRO A 27 7.57 12.56 13.78
CA PRO A 27 8.37 13.14 12.70
C PRO A 27 7.72 12.83 11.36
N LYS A 28 7.22 13.88 10.70
CA LYS A 28 6.73 13.85 9.32
C LYS A 28 7.84 13.31 8.43
N ARG A 29 7.73 12.03 8.05
CA ARG A 29 8.79 11.36 7.27
C ARG A 29 8.87 12.06 5.92
N GLU A 30 9.98 12.76 5.70
CA GLU A 30 10.25 13.46 4.45
C GLU A 30 10.12 12.47 3.30
N ARG A 31 9.22 12.82 2.38
CA ARG A 31 8.98 12.21 1.07
C ARG A 31 10.26 11.53 0.60
N LEU A 32 10.20 10.19 0.50
CA LEU A 32 11.32 9.33 0.14
C LEU A 32 12.20 10.06 -0.88
N ARG A 33 13.34 10.56 -0.40
CA ARG A 33 14.47 10.91 -1.26
C ARG A 33 14.76 9.62 -1.95
N VAL A 34 14.18 9.42 -3.14
CA VAL A 34 14.63 8.44 -4.11
C VAL A 34 16.12 8.56 -4.07
N ARG A 35 16.80 7.59 -3.41
CA ARG A 35 18.14 7.78 -2.84
C ARG A 35 18.93 8.50 -3.91
N ALA A 36 19.25 9.79 -3.73
CA ALA A 36 19.62 10.66 -4.86
C ALA A 36 20.74 10.04 -5.71
N TRP A 37 21.54 9.20 -5.05
CA TRP A 37 22.43 8.21 -5.62
C TRP A 37 21.90 7.37 -6.80
N HIS A 38 20.72 6.73 -6.76
CA HIS A 38 20.18 5.96 -7.88
C HIS A 38 19.91 6.84 -9.10
N VAL A 39 19.36 8.04 -8.90
CA VAL A 39 19.15 9.01 -9.97
C VAL A 39 20.49 9.41 -10.56
N LEU A 40 21.49 9.71 -9.72
CA LEU A 40 22.84 10.05 -10.15
C LEU A 40 23.50 8.90 -10.92
N LEU A 41 23.40 7.66 -10.43
CA LEU A 41 23.91 6.46 -11.11
C LEU A 41 23.23 6.25 -12.46
N LEU A 42 21.90 6.42 -12.53
CA LEU A 42 21.15 6.31 -13.77
C LEU A 42 21.59 7.36 -14.78
N VAL A 43 21.68 8.63 -14.37
CA VAL A 43 22.15 9.72 -15.21
C VAL A 43 23.58 9.47 -15.69
N ALA A 44 24.47 9.02 -14.80
CA ALA A 44 25.83 8.63 -15.16
C ALA A 44 25.84 7.48 -16.19
N ALA A 45 25.02 6.44 -16.01
CA ALA A 45 24.90 5.33 -16.96
C ALA A 45 24.40 5.80 -18.34
N VAL A 46 23.42 6.71 -18.38
CA VAL A 46 22.93 7.32 -19.63
C VAL A 46 24.03 8.13 -20.31
N ILE A 47 24.74 8.98 -19.57
CA ILE A 47 25.85 9.78 -20.11
C ILE A 47 26.94 8.86 -20.69
N ILE A 48 27.33 7.82 -19.96
CA ILE A 48 28.31 6.83 -20.42
C ILE A 48 27.84 6.19 -21.72
N SER A 49 26.57 5.77 -21.79
CA SER A 49 26.01 5.16 -23.00
C SER A 49 26.05 6.11 -24.21
N LEU A 50 25.74 7.40 -24.00
CA LEU A 50 25.81 8.42 -25.05
C LEU A 50 27.26 8.73 -25.46
N LEU A 51 28.22 8.73 -24.53
CA LEU A 51 29.64 8.88 -24.84
C LEU A 51 30.16 7.70 -25.68
N LEU A 52 29.75 6.47 -25.33
CA LEU A 52 30.04 5.28 -26.12
C LEU A 52 29.43 5.37 -27.52
N ALA A 53 28.17 5.81 -27.62
CA ALA A 53 27.50 6.05 -28.89
C ALA A 53 28.25 7.06 -29.77
N ARG A 54 28.68 8.17 -29.17
CA ARG A 54 29.48 9.21 -29.82
C ARG A 54 30.81 8.66 -30.34
N TRP A 55 31.49 7.84 -29.55
CA TRP A 55 32.72 7.18 -29.96
C TRP A 55 32.50 6.17 -31.09
N GLN A 56 31.41 5.41 -31.05
CA GLN A 56 31.02 4.49 -32.13
C GLN A 56 30.70 5.24 -33.43
N TRP A 57 30.06 6.41 -33.33
CA TRP A 57 29.82 7.30 -34.46
C TRP A 57 31.13 7.81 -35.09
N GLU A 58 32.12 8.20 -34.29
CA GLU A 58 33.46 8.55 -34.77
C GLU A 58 34.14 7.33 -35.45
N ARG A 59 34.00 6.15 -34.85
CA ARG A 59 34.56 4.90 -35.40
C ARG A 59 33.91 4.52 -36.72
N PHE A 60 32.61 4.76 -36.89
CA PHE A 60 31.90 4.57 -38.15
C PHE A 60 32.37 5.54 -39.25
N GLN A 61 32.66 6.79 -38.92
CA GLN A 61 33.15 7.78 -39.89
C GLN A 61 34.62 7.59 -40.30
N SER A 62 35.41 6.85 -39.52
CA SER A 62 36.79 6.52 -39.91
C SER A 62 36.82 5.64 -41.18
N GLY A 63 37.93 5.66 -41.92
CA GLY A 63 38.09 4.90 -43.17
C GLY A 63 37.99 3.36 -43.06
N THR A 64 37.82 2.83 -41.85
CA THR A 64 37.58 1.41 -41.57
C THR A 64 36.23 1.17 -40.86
N GLY A 65 35.28 2.09 -40.98
CA GLY A 65 33.95 1.96 -40.38
C GLY A 65 33.07 0.92 -41.08
N SER A 66 32.21 0.24 -40.31
CA SER A 66 31.22 -0.72 -40.80
C SER A 66 29.81 -0.36 -40.36
N LEU A 67 28.79 -0.89 -41.04
CA LEU A 67 27.37 -0.71 -40.62
C LEU A 67 27.08 -1.28 -39.22
N GLN A 68 27.89 -2.24 -38.74
CA GLN A 68 27.76 -2.74 -37.36
C GLN A 68 28.10 -1.64 -36.34
N ASN A 69 29.12 -0.80 -36.59
CA ASN A 69 29.45 0.35 -35.74
C ASN A 69 28.31 1.36 -35.68
N LEU A 70 27.61 1.57 -36.81
CA LEU A 70 26.41 2.43 -36.85
C LEU A 70 25.27 1.84 -36.02
N GLY A 71 25.05 0.53 -36.12
CA GLY A 71 24.11 -0.20 -35.27
C GLY A 71 24.41 0.02 -33.80
N TYR A 72 25.67 -0.12 -33.37
CA TYR A 72 26.08 0.15 -32.00
C TYR A 72 25.90 1.62 -31.60
N ALA A 73 26.26 2.55 -32.48
CA ALA A 73 26.06 3.99 -32.24
C ALA A 73 24.59 4.34 -31.97
N LEU A 74 23.63 3.64 -32.59
CA LEU A 74 22.20 3.81 -32.36
C LEU A 74 21.67 2.97 -31.19
N GLN A 75 22.19 1.76 -31.01
CA GLN A 75 21.78 0.81 -29.96
C GLN A 75 22.11 1.34 -28.56
N TRP A 76 23.28 1.95 -28.36
CA TRP A 76 23.67 2.50 -27.05
C TRP A 76 22.70 3.58 -26.53
N PRO A 77 22.28 4.58 -27.32
CA PRO A 77 21.23 5.52 -26.94
C PRO A 77 19.91 4.84 -26.57
N PHE A 78 19.48 3.83 -27.33
CA PHE A 78 18.26 3.07 -27.00
C PHE A 78 18.36 2.40 -25.63
N PHE A 79 19.50 1.80 -25.29
CA PHE A 79 19.70 1.24 -23.95
C PHE A 79 19.67 2.30 -22.85
N GLY A 80 20.28 3.47 -23.07
CA GLY A 80 20.22 4.58 -22.13
C GLY A 80 18.77 5.05 -21.89
N ALA A 81 18.02 5.26 -22.96
CA ALA A 81 16.61 5.63 -22.87
C ALA A 81 15.75 4.53 -22.21
N PHE A 82 16.03 3.27 -22.52
CA PHE A 82 15.34 2.12 -21.95
C PHE A 82 15.54 2.00 -20.43
N LEU A 83 16.76 2.25 -19.94
CA LEU A 83 17.04 2.30 -18.50
C LEU A 83 16.22 3.39 -17.82
N VAL A 84 16.13 4.58 -18.42
CA VAL A 84 15.30 5.68 -17.91
C VAL A 84 13.82 5.31 -17.90
N PHE A 85 13.35 4.61 -18.94
CA PHE A 85 11.96 4.16 -19.03
C PHE A 85 11.61 3.18 -17.90
N ILE A 86 12.41 2.13 -17.70
CA ILE A 86 12.19 1.16 -16.62
C ILE A 86 12.24 1.86 -15.27
N TYR A 87 13.23 2.73 -15.06
CA TYR A 87 13.35 3.49 -13.82
C TYR A 87 12.11 4.36 -13.56
N ARG A 88 11.64 5.08 -14.58
CA ARG A 88 10.42 5.89 -14.50
C ARG A 88 9.19 5.03 -14.18
N ALA A 89 9.07 3.86 -14.80
CA ALA A 89 7.96 2.93 -14.53
C ALA A 89 8.00 2.39 -13.10
N GLY A 90 9.19 2.02 -12.59
CA GLY A 90 9.39 1.61 -11.20
C GLY A 90 9.05 2.73 -10.22
N MET A 91 9.53 3.95 -10.48
CA MET A 91 9.22 5.12 -9.66
C MET A 91 7.73 5.44 -9.61
N ARG A 92 6.98 5.22 -10.69
CA ARG A 92 5.52 5.40 -10.67
C ARG A 92 4.86 4.44 -9.69
N MET A 93 5.25 3.17 -9.70
CA MET A 93 4.72 2.16 -8.78
C MET A 93 5.13 2.42 -7.33
N GLU A 94 6.36 2.89 -7.10
CA GLU A 94 6.81 3.28 -5.76
C GLU A 94 6.07 4.52 -5.26
N ASN A 95 5.88 5.53 -6.11
CA ASN A 95 5.11 6.73 -5.76
C ASN A 95 3.65 6.40 -5.43
N GLU A 96 3.00 5.50 -6.18
CA GLU A 96 1.63 5.06 -5.89
C GLU A 96 1.51 4.37 -4.52
N LYS A 97 2.53 3.57 -4.11
CA LYS A 97 2.58 2.98 -2.77
C LYS A 97 2.79 4.02 -1.68
N ILE A 98 3.67 4.98 -1.92
CA ILE A 98 3.95 6.08 -0.98
C ILE A 98 2.73 6.99 -0.83
N ASP A 99 2.00 7.26 -1.91
CA ASP A 99 0.75 8.01 -1.85
C ASP A 99 -0.34 7.23 -1.10
N ALA A 100 -0.40 5.90 -1.25
CA ALA A 100 -1.30 5.06 -0.47
C ALA A 100 -0.96 5.09 1.03
N GLU A 101 0.32 4.95 1.39
CA GLU A 101 0.78 5.05 2.79
C GLU A 101 0.55 6.46 3.37
N ASN A 102 0.92 7.52 2.63
CA ASN A 102 0.64 8.90 3.02
C ASN A 102 -0.86 9.21 3.13
N SER A 103 -1.71 8.54 2.35
CA SER A 103 -3.16 8.71 2.46
C SER A 103 -3.70 8.11 3.76
N GLY A 104 -3.10 7.02 4.25
CA GLY A 104 -3.39 6.44 5.57
C GLY A 104 -2.98 7.40 6.69
N ASP A 105 -1.77 7.94 6.64
CA ASP A 105 -1.29 8.93 7.62
C ASP A 105 -2.13 10.23 7.58
N LYS A 106 -2.57 10.66 6.39
CA LYS A 106 -3.45 11.82 6.22
C LYS A 106 -4.84 11.57 6.79
N MET A 107 -5.42 10.38 6.61
CA MET A 107 -6.70 9.99 7.23
C MET A 107 -6.59 9.97 8.75
N GLN A 108 -5.49 9.44 9.28
CA GLN A 108 -5.21 9.43 10.71
C GLN A 108 -5.11 10.87 11.26
N ALA A 109 -4.37 11.73 10.58
CA ALA A 109 -4.23 13.14 10.98
C ALA A 109 -5.56 13.92 10.90
N LEU A 110 -6.40 13.63 9.90
CA LEU A 110 -7.74 14.21 9.79
C LEU A 110 -8.65 13.73 10.92
N TYR A 111 -8.63 12.43 11.23
CA TYR A 111 -9.39 11.86 12.35
C TYR A 111 -8.96 12.47 13.70
N GLU A 112 -7.66 12.64 13.91
CA GLU A 112 -7.13 13.22 15.12
C GLU A 112 -7.46 14.72 15.25
N ALA A 113 -7.47 15.46 14.13
CA ALA A 113 -7.93 16.84 14.09
C ALA A 113 -9.44 16.97 14.37
N ASP A 114 -10.26 16.06 13.82
CA ASP A 114 -11.70 16.01 14.06
C ASP A 114 -12.00 15.66 15.53
N LYS A 115 -11.30 14.67 16.08
CA LYS A 115 -11.33 14.30 17.50
C LYS A 115 -10.95 15.46 18.41
N ALA A 116 -9.96 16.27 18.04
CA ALA A 116 -9.56 17.44 18.81
C ALA A 116 -10.61 18.58 18.74
N ALA A 117 -11.30 18.72 17.61
CA ALA A 117 -12.31 19.75 17.40
C ALA A 117 -13.67 19.40 18.01
N PHE A 118 -14.07 18.12 17.98
CA PHE A 118 -15.41 17.67 18.33
C PHE A 118 -15.45 16.65 19.48
N GLY A 119 -14.31 16.22 20.01
CA GLY A 119 -14.20 15.20 21.07
C GLY A 119 -14.10 13.77 20.53
N GLU A 120 -13.95 12.78 21.42
CA GLU A 120 -14.05 11.38 20.98
C GLU A 120 -15.47 11.11 20.47
N PRO A 121 -15.65 10.46 19.30
CA PRO A 121 -16.95 9.95 18.93
C PRO A 121 -17.33 8.85 19.94
N GLU A 122 -18.18 9.20 20.90
CA GLU A 122 -18.65 8.30 21.98
C GLU A 122 -19.41 7.09 21.41
N VAL A 123 -19.94 7.21 20.19
CA VAL A 123 -20.77 6.21 19.54
C VAL A 123 -20.36 6.07 18.08
N VAL A 124 -19.70 4.96 17.75
CA VAL A 124 -19.85 4.39 16.40
C VAL A 124 -21.34 4.17 16.25
N THR A 125 -22.03 4.96 15.44
CA THR A 125 -23.47 4.83 15.23
C THR A 125 -23.71 3.48 14.54
N GLU A 126 -23.89 2.45 15.36
CA GLU A 126 -24.28 1.12 14.94
C GLU A 126 -25.60 1.28 14.20
N ILE A 127 -25.65 0.74 12.99
CA ILE A 127 -26.86 0.80 12.17
C ILE A 127 -27.92 0.01 12.94
N ASP A 128 -29.05 0.66 13.25
CA ASP A 128 -30.17 0.03 13.96
C ASP A 128 -30.55 -1.28 13.26
N GLU A 129 -30.65 -2.39 14.01
CA GLU A 129 -31.01 -3.68 13.44
C GLU A 129 -32.41 -3.67 12.79
N ASP A 130 -33.28 -2.74 13.20
CA ASP A 130 -34.59 -2.51 12.60
C ASP A 130 -34.52 -1.78 11.25
N PHE A 131 -33.39 -1.14 10.93
CA PHE A 131 -33.18 -0.50 9.63
C PHE A 131 -32.93 -1.53 8.52
N LEU A 132 -32.33 -2.67 8.86
CA LEU A 132 -32.06 -3.72 7.90
C LEU A 132 -33.22 -4.71 7.84
N PRO A 133 -33.74 -5.04 6.65
CA PRO A 133 -34.75 -6.09 6.54
C PRO A 133 -34.15 -7.40 7.06
N SER A 134 -34.90 -8.11 7.91
CA SER A 134 -34.45 -9.38 8.48
C SER A 134 -34.05 -10.34 7.36
N ARG A 135 -32.83 -10.88 7.44
CA ARG A 135 -32.31 -11.78 6.42
C ARG A 135 -33.17 -13.05 6.38
N PRO A 136 -33.64 -13.49 5.19
CA PRO A 136 -34.31 -14.78 5.06
C PRO A 136 -33.41 -15.90 5.58
N THR A 137 -33.87 -16.61 6.62
CA THR A 137 -33.19 -17.79 7.16
C THR A 137 -33.59 -19.00 6.35
N MET A 138 -32.69 -19.50 5.50
CA MET A 138 -32.85 -20.76 4.77
C MET A 138 -31.89 -21.77 5.34
N ASP A 139 -32.35 -23.01 5.50
CA ASP A 139 -31.50 -24.10 5.97
C ASP A 139 -30.38 -24.40 4.96
N ILE A 140 -29.21 -24.84 5.47
CA ILE A 140 -28.03 -25.09 4.65
C ILE A 140 -28.30 -26.22 3.64
N ASP A 141 -29.03 -27.26 4.05
CA ASP A 141 -29.35 -28.39 3.17
C ASP A 141 -30.34 -27.96 2.08
N GLU A 142 -31.33 -27.12 2.42
CA GLU A 142 -32.26 -26.54 1.46
C GLU A 142 -31.56 -25.62 0.45
N TYR A 143 -30.65 -24.77 0.93
CA TYR A 143 -29.85 -23.87 0.08
C TYR A 143 -28.97 -24.67 -0.89
N ASN A 144 -28.24 -25.65 -0.38
CA ASN A 144 -27.38 -26.51 -1.19
C ASN A 144 -28.20 -27.28 -2.22
N ALA A 145 -29.37 -27.81 -1.86
CA ALA A 145 -30.26 -28.50 -2.80
C ALA A 145 -30.81 -27.56 -3.90
N ARG A 146 -31.15 -26.31 -3.56
CA ARG A 146 -31.69 -25.32 -4.52
C ARG A 146 -30.64 -24.80 -5.50
N PHE A 147 -29.37 -24.71 -5.09
CA PHE A 147 -28.30 -24.10 -5.89
C PHE A 147 -27.15 -25.07 -6.25
N ALA A 148 -27.30 -26.37 -5.95
CA ALA A 148 -26.31 -27.37 -6.34
C ALA A 148 -26.11 -27.33 -7.87
N PRO A 149 -24.85 -27.22 -8.35
CA PRO A 149 -24.58 -27.32 -9.77
C PRO A 149 -25.00 -28.71 -10.24
N ARG A 150 -25.89 -28.78 -11.24
CA ARG A 150 -26.24 -30.01 -11.98
C ARG A 150 -25.01 -30.49 -12.75
N ARG A 151 -24.05 -31.11 -12.06
CA ARG A 151 -22.98 -31.88 -12.68
C ARG A 151 -23.44 -33.34 -12.66
N GLY A 152 -23.64 -33.90 -13.85
CA GLY A 152 -24.29 -35.18 -14.14
C GLY A 152 -24.19 -36.24 -13.05
N ALA A 153 -25.31 -36.51 -12.39
CA ALA A 153 -25.55 -37.77 -11.70
C ALA A 153 -25.77 -38.85 -12.75
N GLU A 154 -24.71 -39.25 -13.45
CA GLU A 154 -24.75 -40.32 -14.45
C GLU A 154 -23.42 -41.08 -14.48
N ALA A 155 -22.87 -41.36 -13.31
CA ALA A 155 -21.69 -42.20 -13.14
C ALA A 155 -21.83 -43.06 -11.88
N ASP A 156 -22.95 -43.75 -11.73
CA ASP A 156 -23.04 -44.94 -10.89
C ASP A 156 -24.17 -45.84 -11.39
N MET A 157 -24.02 -46.35 -12.62
CA MET A 157 -24.75 -47.53 -13.07
C MET A 157 -23.73 -48.65 -13.14
N THR A 158 -23.77 -49.46 -12.09
CA THR A 158 -23.12 -50.75 -11.88
C THR A 158 -23.01 -51.56 -13.18
N ASP A 159 -21.79 -51.93 -13.57
CA ASP A 159 -21.56 -53.02 -14.52
C ASP A 159 -20.97 -54.22 -13.76
N PRO A 160 -21.76 -55.28 -13.52
CA PRO A 160 -21.28 -56.52 -12.94
C PRO A 160 -21.06 -57.57 -14.03
N ASP A 161 -20.23 -57.31 -15.06
CA ASP A 161 -19.79 -58.40 -15.94
C ASP A 161 -18.40 -58.17 -16.53
N GLY A 162 -17.39 -58.65 -15.80
CA GLY A 162 -16.04 -58.84 -16.34
C GLY A 162 -15.99 -60.13 -17.15
N SER A 163 -16.23 -60.07 -18.46
CA SER A 163 -15.97 -61.19 -19.37
C SER A 163 -14.68 -60.97 -20.15
N GLU A 164 -13.76 -61.91 -19.98
CA GLU A 164 -12.51 -62.12 -20.73
C GLU A 164 -12.73 -62.11 -22.25
N ARG A 165 -11.81 -61.51 -23.01
CA ARG A 165 -11.00 -62.13 -24.09
C ARG A 165 -9.84 -61.24 -24.52
#